data_AF-A0A5E7RLU4-F1
#
_entry.id   AF-A0A5E7RLU4-F1
#
_cell.length_a   1.000
_cell.length_b   1.000
_cell.length_c   1.000
_cell.angle_alpha   90.00
_cell.angle_beta   90.00
_cell.angle_gamma   90.00
#
_symmetry.space_group_name_H-M   'P 1'
#
loop_
_entity.id
_entity.type
_entity.pdbx_description
1 polymer ?
#
loop_
_entity_poly.entity_id
_entity_poly.type
_entity_poly.pdbx_seq_one_letter_code
_entity_poly.pdbx_strand_id
1 'polypeptide(L)'
;MDNPFQIITDAFAPDYQINLSIQGLDGSIMLTLSNSGRIVAKRMISAEQRNDPARLKRLVQSIQFGIAIEQGHSAMAILEAMTSGDGLTPPPPRLIGQPRPAAGL
;
A
#
# COMPACT_ATOMS: atom_id res chain seq x y z
N MET A 1 -3.91 5.94 -23.19
CA MET A 1 -4.40 6.86 -22.13
C MET A 1 -4.04 6.22 -20.81
N ASP A 2 -2.93 6.62 -20.19
CA ASP A 2 -2.55 6.11 -18.87
C ASP A 2 -3.40 6.84 -17.82
N ASN A 3 -4.39 6.14 -17.27
CA ASN A 3 -5.16 6.67 -16.17
C ASN A 3 -4.26 6.67 -14.92
N PRO A 4 -3.93 7.82 -14.31
CA PRO A 4 -2.92 7.90 -13.25
C PRO A 4 -3.26 7.02 -12.02
N PHE A 5 -4.54 6.79 -11.78
CA PHE A 5 -5.03 5.94 -10.70
C PHE A 5 -4.77 4.45 -10.93
N GLN A 6 -4.54 4.01 -12.18
CA GLN A 6 -4.21 2.61 -12.47
C GLN A 6 -2.96 2.18 -11.73
N ILE A 7 -1.98 3.06 -11.53
CA ILE A 7 -0.74 2.74 -10.80
C ILE A 7 -1.05 2.40 -9.33
N ILE A 8 -2.00 3.12 -8.71
CA ILE A 8 -2.45 2.85 -7.34
C ILE A 8 -3.28 1.57 -7.33
N THR A 9 -4.21 1.44 -8.27
CA THR A 9 -5.09 0.28 -8.38
C THR A 9 -4.30 -1.00 -8.56
N ASP A 10 -3.40 -1.05 -9.53
CA ASP A 10 -2.53 -2.18 -9.81
C ASP A 10 -1.69 -2.59 -8.58
N ALA A 11 -1.12 -1.60 -7.88
CA ALA A 11 -0.25 -1.87 -6.74
C ALA A 11 -0.98 -2.37 -5.48
N PHE A 12 -2.25 -2.01 -5.27
CA PHE A 12 -2.96 -2.30 -4.02
C PHE A 12 -4.20 -3.17 -4.18
N ALA A 13 -4.86 -3.22 -5.34
CA ALA A 13 -6.07 -4.01 -5.57
C ALA A 13 -5.94 -5.52 -5.29
N PRO A 14 -4.79 -6.19 -5.47
CA PRO A 14 -4.72 -7.63 -5.16
C PRO A 14 -4.86 -7.96 -3.68
N ASP A 15 -4.52 -7.04 -2.77
CA ASP A 15 -4.43 -7.31 -1.33
C ASP A 15 -5.26 -6.35 -0.47
N TYR A 16 -5.65 -5.20 -1.02
CA TYR A 16 -6.35 -4.13 -0.31
C TYR A 16 -7.57 -3.64 -1.09
N GLN A 17 -8.62 -3.32 -0.34
CA GLN A 17 -9.74 -2.55 -0.87
C GLN A 17 -9.34 -1.08 -0.95
N ILE A 18 -9.52 -0.51 -2.14
CA ILE A 18 -9.17 0.87 -2.47
C ILE A 18 -10.44 1.71 -2.45
N ASN A 19 -10.43 2.80 -1.68
CA ASN A 19 -11.46 3.83 -1.74
C ASN A 19 -10.82 5.17 -2.10
N LEU A 20 -11.32 5.81 -3.15
CA LEU A 20 -10.89 7.11 -3.64
C LEU A 20 -12.06 8.07 -3.51
N SER A 21 -11.95 9.06 -2.63
CA SER A 21 -13.00 10.05 -2.37
C SER A 21 -12.50 11.47 -2.68
N ILE A 22 -13.24 12.23 -3.47
CA ILE A 22 -12.89 13.63 -3.77
C ILE A 22 -13.19 14.48 -2.53
N GLN A 23 -12.20 15.23 -2.03
CA GLN A 23 -12.33 16.02 -0.80
C GLN A 23 -12.41 17.52 -1.02
N GLY A 24 -11.98 18.02 -2.19
CA GLY A 24 -11.91 19.45 -2.45
C GLY A 24 -12.30 19.80 -3.87
N LEU A 25 -12.75 21.05 -4.06
CA LEU A 25 -13.01 21.65 -5.37
C LEU A 25 -11.73 21.74 -6.23
N ASP A 26 -10.57 21.72 -5.58
CA ASP A 26 -9.24 21.63 -6.21
C ASP A 26 -8.97 20.26 -6.86
N GLY A 27 -9.86 19.28 -6.65
CA GLY A 27 -9.71 17.93 -7.21
C GLY A 27 -8.73 17.05 -6.43
N SER A 28 -8.44 17.42 -5.18
CA SER A 28 -7.73 16.60 -4.21
C SER A 28 -8.56 15.37 -3.83
N ILE A 29 -7.89 14.23 -3.69
CA ILE A 29 -8.52 12.92 -3.46
C ILE A 29 -7.95 12.31 -2.20
N MET A 30 -8.82 11.82 -1.33
CA MET A 30 -8.46 10.95 -0.23
C MET A 30 -8.39 9.52 -0.73
N LEU A 31 -7.19 8.94 -0.70
CA LEU A 31 -6.97 7.51 -0.85
C LEU A 31 -7.08 6.86 0.52
N THR A 32 -7.97 5.88 0.63
CA THR A 32 -8.07 5.00 1.81
C THR A 32 -7.85 3.57 1.35
N LEU A 33 -6.89 2.91 2.00
CA LEU A 33 -6.62 1.49 1.82
C LEU A 33 -7.12 0.75 3.05
N SER A 34 -7.87 -0.32 2.82
CA SER A 34 -8.40 -1.15 3.88
C SER A 34 -8.20 -2.63 3.58
N ASN A 35 -7.87 -3.41 4.60
CA ASN A 35 -7.79 -4.87 4.55
C ASN A 35 -8.72 -5.45 5.62
N SER A 36 -9.57 -6.40 5.24
CA SER A 36 -10.47 -7.10 6.17
C SER A 36 -11.32 -6.17 7.07
N GLY A 37 -11.79 -5.05 6.51
CA GLY A 37 -12.61 -4.05 7.21
C GLY A 37 -11.84 -3.08 8.12
N ARG A 38 -10.50 -3.16 8.17
CA ARG A 38 -9.65 -2.19 8.88
C ARG A 38 -8.93 -1.29 7.90
N ILE A 39 -8.89 0.00 8.20
CA ILE A 39 -8.09 0.97 7.43
C ILE A 39 -6.62 0.75 7.79
N VAL A 40 -5.80 0.45 6.79
CA VAL A 40 -4.35 0.21 6.95
C VAL A 40 -3.51 1.40 6.49
N ALA A 41 -4.06 2.25 5.62
CA ALA A 41 -3.43 3.49 5.22
C ALA A 41 -4.47 4.50 4.77
N LYS A 42 -4.20 5.78 5.05
CA LYS A 42 -5.01 6.90 4.54
C LYS A 42 -4.09 8.03 4.09
N ARG A 43 -4.29 8.52 2.86
CA ARG A 43 -3.42 9.53 2.26
C ARG A 43 -4.20 10.52 1.43
N MET A 44 -3.91 11.81 1.62
CA MET A 44 -4.38 12.87 0.74
C MET A 44 -3.49 12.92 -0.51
N ILE A 45 -4.10 13.02 -1.67
CA ILE A 45 -3.44 13.16 -2.97
C ILE A 45 -3.92 14.47 -3.60
N SER A 46 -3.03 15.44 -3.76
CA SER A 46 -3.36 16.69 -4.44
C SER A 46 -3.49 16.49 -5.96
N ALA A 47 -4.18 17.40 -6.65
CA ALA A 47 -4.31 17.35 -8.10
C ALA A 47 -2.95 17.40 -8.82
N GLU A 48 -1.98 18.12 -8.28
CA GLU A 48 -0.61 18.14 -8.83
C GLU A 48 0.09 16.77 -8.73
N GLN A 49 -0.16 16.02 -7.65
CA GLN A 49 0.42 14.70 -7.47
C GLN A 49 -0.25 13.65 -8.36
N ARG A 50 -1.58 13.75 -8.56
CA ARG A 50 -2.31 12.82 -9.42
C ARG A 50 -1.96 13.01 -10.90
N ASN A 51 -1.62 14.23 -11.31
CA ASN A 51 -1.29 14.54 -12.70
C ASN A 51 0.15 14.16 -13.06
N ASP A 52 0.98 13.82 -12.06
CA ASP A 52 2.37 13.44 -12.24
C ASP A 52 2.59 11.94 -11.94
N PRO A 53 2.84 11.11 -12.98
CA PRO A 53 2.95 9.66 -12.81
C PRO A 53 4.18 9.25 -11.98
N ALA A 54 5.25 10.04 -11.96
CA ALA A 54 6.44 9.75 -11.16
C ALA A 54 6.17 9.98 -9.66
N ARG A 55 5.43 11.03 -9.32
CA ARG A 55 4.97 11.31 -7.95
C ARG A 55 4.00 10.24 -7.46
N LEU A 56 3.11 9.74 -8.33
CA LEU A 56 2.23 8.63 -8.01
C LEU A 56 2.99 7.34 -7.70
N LYS A 57 3.99 6.98 -8.51
CA LYS A 57 4.85 5.84 -8.22
C LYS A 57 5.56 5.98 -6.86
N ARG A 58 6.13 7.15 -6.57
CA ARG A 58 6.74 7.42 -5.26
C ARG A 58 5.74 7.37 -4.11
N LEU A 59 4.52 7.87 -4.33
CA LEU A 59 3.44 7.81 -3.34
C LEU A 59 3.10 6.35 -3.01
N VAL A 60 2.91 5.53 -4.03
CA VAL A 60 2.65 4.09 -3.89
C VAL A 60 3.77 3.42 -3.09
N GLN A 61 5.04 3.66 -3.44
CA GLN A 61 6.19 3.11 -2.70
C GLN A 61 6.21 3.56 -1.24
N SER A 62 5.94 4.84 -0.98
CA SER A 62 5.89 5.39 0.37
C SER A 62 4.77 4.78 1.21
N ILE A 63 3.61 4.51 0.60
CA ILE A 63 2.48 3.88 1.28
C ILE A 63 2.79 2.40 1.57
N GLN A 64 3.32 1.65 0.59
CA GLN A 64 3.75 0.26 0.80
C GLN A 64 4.77 0.15 1.93
N PHE A 65 5.73 1.08 1.97
CA PHE A 65 6.71 1.14 3.05
C PHE A 65 6.03 1.39 4.41
N GLY A 66 5.17 2.42 4.51
CA GLY A 66 4.46 2.72 5.75
C GLY A 66 3.63 1.54 6.26
N ILE A 67 2.91 0.87 5.36
CA ILE A 67 2.13 -0.34 5.68
C ILE A 67 3.04 -1.46 6.17
N ALA A 68 4.19 -1.70 5.53
CA ALA A 68 5.12 -2.75 5.95
C ALA A 68 5.67 -2.51 7.36
N ILE A 69 5.98 -1.25 7.70
CA ILE A 69 6.38 -0.85 9.06
C ILE A 69 5.26 -1.15 10.06
N GLU A 70 4.02 -0.74 9.78
CA GLU A 70 2.89 -0.93 10.69
C GLU A 70 2.49 -2.40 10.85
N GLN A 71 2.66 -3.23 9.82
CA GLN A 71 2.41 -4.66 9.88
C GLN A 71 3.53 -5.46 10.57
N GLY A 72 4.58 -4.80 11.06
CA GLY A 72 5.70 -5.46 11.73
C GLY A 72 6.58 -6.28 10.78
N HIS A 73 6.47 -6.08 9.47
CA HIS A 73 7.49 -6.55 8.55
C HIS A 73 8.75 -5.72 8.81
N SER A 74 9.85 -6.37 9.17
CA SER A 74 11.10 -5.66 9.44
C SER A 74 11.41 -4.76 8.26
N ALA A 75 11.50 -3.45 8.51
CA ALA A 75 11.87 -2.44 7.51
C ALA A 75 13.05 -2.91 6.64
N MET A 76 14.00 -3.61 7.28
CA MET A 76 15.19 -4.17 6.64
C MET A 76 14.87 -5.19 5.54
N ALA A 77 13.88 -6.08 5.72
CA ALA A 77 13.48 -7.05 4.69
C ALA A 77 12.87 -6.38 3.45
N ILE A 78 12.17 -5.25 3.64
CA ILE A 78 11.62 -4.44 2.53
C ILE A 78 12.75 -3.67 1.83
N LEU A 79 13.69 -3.09 2.59
CA LEU A 79 14.88 -2.45 2.01
C LEU A 79 15.76 -3.47 1.26
N GLU A 80 15.91 -4.69 1.78
CA GLU A 80 16.65 -5.79 1.14
C GLU A 80 15.97 -6.25 -0.16
N ALA A 81 14.64 -6.34 -0.19
CA ALA A 81 13.89 -6.64 -1.42
C ALA A 81 13.95 -5.50 -2.46
N MET A 82 14.12 -4.25 -2.03
CA MET A 82 14.31 -3.11 -2.94
C MET A 82 15.77 -2.99 -3.45
N THR A 83 16.75 -3.47 -2.69
CA THR A 83 18.18 -3.48 -3.06
C THR A 83 18.57 -4.72 -3.86
N SER A 84 17.91 -5.86 -3.64
CA SER A 84 18.11 -7.08 -4.41
C SER A 84 17.30 -6.97 -5.69
N GLY A 85 17.93 -6.55 -6.79
CA GLY A 85 17.29 -6.18 -8.05
C GLY A 85 16.57 -7.31 -8.84
N ASP A 86 15.75 -8.13 -8.19
CA ASP A 86 14.86 -9.10 -8.82
C ASP A 86 13.39 -8.67 -8.60
N GLY A 87 12.65 -8.53 -9.69
CA GLY A 87 11.38 -7.82 -9.74
C GLY A 87 10.31 -8.35 -8.78
N LEU A 88 9.94 -7.49 -7.82
CA LEU A 88 8.61 -7.30 -7.24
C LEU A 88 7.69 -8.53 -7.12
N THR A 89 7.85 -9.27 -6.03
CA THR A 89 6.68 -9.71 -5.23
C THR A 89 6.95 -9.40 -3.76
N PRO A 90 6.25 -8.43 -3.15
CA PRO A 90 6.32 -8.26 -1.70
C PRO A 90 5.79 -9.54 -1.02
N PRO A 91 6.36 -9.95 0.12
CA PRO A 91 5.86 -11.11 0.84
C PRO A 91 4.40 -10.83 1.28
N PRO A 92 3.52 -11.85 1.22
CA PRO A 92 2.14 -11.69 1.66
C PRO A 92 2.13 -11.29 3.15
N PRO A 93 1.19 -10.42 3.54
CA PRO A 93 1.07 -9.99 4.92
C PRO A 93 0.83 -11.22 5.81
N ARG A 94 1.80 -11.55 6.67
CA ARG A 94 1.58 -12.52 7.75
C ARG A 94 0.54 -11.92 8.69
N LEU A 95 -0.71 -12.33 8.51
CA LEU A 95 -1.77 -12.16 9.48
C LEU A 95 -1.26 -12.67 10.83
N ILE A 96 -0.94 -11.73 11.72
CA ILE A 96 -0.79 -11.99 13.15
C ILE A 96 -2.15 -12.47 13.64
N GLY A 97 -2.34 -13.78 13.61
CA GLY A 97 -3.63 -14.41 13.84
C GLY A 97 -3.60 -15.93 13.80
N GLN A 98 -2.43 -16.58 13.77
CA GLN A 98 -2.37 -18.03 13.95
C GLN A 98 -2.12 -18.34 15.44
N PRO A 99 -3.15 -18.75 16.21
CA PRO A 99 -2.90 -19.33 17.52
C PRO A 99 -2.05 -20.57 17.31
N ARG A 100 -0.93 -20.64 18.06
CA ARG A 100 -0.11 -21.85 18.15
C ARG A 100 -1.03 -23.02 18.53
N PRO A 101 -1.08 -24.13 17.78
CA PRO A 101 -1.61 -25.35 18.37
C PRO A 101 -0.62 -25.76 19.46
N ALA A 102 -1.04 -25.58 20.71
CA ALA A 102 -0.43 -26.27 21.83
C ALA A 102 -0.72 -27.77 21.63
N ALA A 103 0.25 -28.49 21.07
CA ALA A 103 0.28 -29.93 21.17
C ALA A 103 0.94 -30.27 22.52
N GLY A 104 0.11 -30.61 23.51
CA GLY A 104 0.46 -31.67 24.47
C GLY A 104 0.68 -32.98 23.68
N LEU A 105 1.42 -33.97 24.15
CA LEU A 105 1.63 -34.50 25.50
C LEU A 105 3.08 -34.96 25.66
#